data_AF-A0A1B9LYG4-F1
#
_entry.id   AF-A0A1B9LYG4-F1
#
_cell.length_a   1.000
_cell.length_b   1.000
_cell.length_c   1.000
_cell.angle_alpha   90.00
_cell.angle_beta   90.00
_cell.angle_gamma   90.00
#
_symmetry.space_group_name_H-M   'P 1'
#
loop_
_entity.id
_entity.type
_entity.pdbx_description
1 polymer ?
#
loop_
_entity_poly.entity_id
_entity_poly.type
_entity_poly.pdbx_seq_one_letter_code
_entity_poly.pdbx_strand_id
1 'polypeptide(L)'
;MYYAVAPIAKLKQQVDQLKEFYIRKLEQFISQHKGHKAIYMLLVNAVKDFNQIEILNKDCLQIGVVGEIYVKYNNFANQQSIDWLVDQGIEPVILPKSIGNYNVLFNNYNRIWLYDNLNYS
;
A
#
# COMPACT_ATOMS: atom_id res chain seq x y z
N MET A 1 -1.02 1.73 -0.67
CA MET A 1 -2.30 1.95 0.04
C MET A 1 -2.15 1.65 1.53
N TYR A 2 -2.02 0.39 1.99
CA TYR A 2 -1.85 0.08 3.42
C TYR A 2 -0.66 0.80 4.07
N TYR A 3 0.55 0.63 3.53
CA TYR A 3 1.77 1.23 4.10
C TYR A 3 1.79 2.76 4.13
N ALA A 4 0.98 3.42 3.30
CA ALA A 4 0.85 4.88 3.28
C ALA A 4 -0.14 5.40 4.33
N VAL A 5 -1.13 4.58 4.71
CA VAL A 5 -2.21 4.99 5.62
C VAL A 5 -1.97 4.50 7.04
N ALA A 6 -1.48 3.27 7.22
CA ALA A 6 -1.26 2.66 8.54
C ALA A 6 -0.40 3.50 9.50
N PRO A 7 0.71 4.14 9.08
CA PRO A 7 1.56 4.92 9.99
C PRO A 7 0.91 6.21 10.51
N ILE A 8 -0.10 6.72 9.80
CA ILE A 8 -0.76 8.00 10.05
C ILE A 8 -2.23 7.86 10.43
N ALA A 9 -2.81 6.66 10.39
CA ALA A 9 -4.20 6.47 10.73
C ALA A 9 -4.48 6.80 12.18
N LYS A 10 -5.60 7.47 12.43
CA LYS A 10 -6.05 7.80 13.79
C LYS A 10 -6.39 6.54 14.59
N LEU A 11 -6.99 5.56 13.91
CA LEU A 11 -7.33 4.24 14.46
C LEU A 11 -6.66 3.15 13.64
N LYS A 12 -5.46 2.73 14.05
CA LYS A 12 -4.68 1.69 13.34
C LYS A 12 -5.47 0.40 13.12
N GLN A 13 -6.24 -0.02 14.12
CA GLN A 13 -7.09 -1.22 14.04
C GLN A 13 -8.05 -1.19 12.84
N GLN A 14 -8.59 -0.02 12.48
CA GLN A 14 -9.49 0.12 11.34
C GLN A 14 -8.77 -0.19 10.02
N VAL A 15 -7.53 0.28 9.87
CA VAL A 15 -6.69 0.03 8.69
C VAL A 15 -6.37 -1.45 8.56
N ASP A 16 -6.00 -2.08 9.68
CA ASP A 16 -5.67 -3.50 9.71
C ASP A 16 -6.88 -4.36 9.37
N GLN A 17 -8.04 -4.07 9.95
CA GLN A 17 -9.30 -4.76 9.63
C GLN A 17 -9.67 -4.60 8.16
N LEU A 18 -9.49 -3.41 7.58
CA LEU A 18 -9.79 -3.16 6.16
C LEU A 18 -8.84 -3.94 5.24
N LYS A 19 -7.55 -4.00 5.59
CA LYS A 19 -6.56 -4.83 4.89
C LYS A 19 -6.99 -6.30 4.90
N GLU A 20 -7.29 -6.86 6.08
CA GLU A 20 -7.70 -8.26 6.23
C GLU A 20 -8.99 -8.57 5.46
N PHE A 21 -9.96 -7.65 5.47
CA PHE A 21 -11.20 -7.80 4.71
C PHE A 21 -10.94 -7.94 3.20
N TYR A 22 -10.09 -7.08 2.64
CA TYR A 22 -9.79 -7.11 1.21
C TYR A 22 -8.90 -8.29 0.81
N ILE A 23 -7.97 -8.73 1.67
CA ILE A 23 -7.20 -9.96 1.46
C ILE A 23 -8.13 -11.18 1.38
N ARG A 24 -9.03 -11.35 2.35
CA ARG A 24 -9.98 -12.47 2.35
C ARG A 24 -10.90 -12.45 1.13
N LYS A 25 -11.39 -11.28 0.71
CA LYS A 25 -12.18 -11.16 -0.52
C LYS A 25 -11.39 -11.53 -1.76
N LEU A 26 -10.13 -11.14 -1.83
CA LEU A 26 -9.26 -11.49 -2.94
C LEU A 26 -9.01 -13.00 -2.99
N GLU A 27 -8.71 -13.64 -1.85
CA GLU A 27 -8.57 -15.10 -1.74
C GLU A 27 -9.83 -15.82 -2.21
N GLN A 28 -11.00 -15.33 -1.82
CA GLN A 28 -12.29 -15.85 -2.29
C GLN A 28 -12.45 -15.70 -3.81
N PHE A 29 -12.11 -14.54 -4.37
CA PHE A 29 -12.22 -14.29 -5.81
C PHE A 29 -11.30 -15.19 -6.62
N ILE A 30 -10.07 -15.39 -6.13
CA ILE A 30 -9.09 -16.32 -6.73
C ILE A 30 -9.61 -17.75 -6.66
N SER A 31 -10.09 -18.18 -5.49
CA SER A 31 -10.62 -19.54 -5.28
C SER A 31 -11.86 -19.83 -6.14
N GLN A 32 -12.64 -18.80 -6.45
CA GLN A 32 -13.82 -18.89 -7.32
C GLN A 32 -13.50 -18.65 -8.80
N HIS A 33 -12.22 -18.56 -9.18
CA HIS A 33 -11.77 -18.27 -10.55
C HIS A 33 -12.44 -17.03 -11.17
N LYS A 34 -12.68 -15.99 -10.36
CA LYS A 34 -13.22 -14.73 -10.87
C LYS A 34 -12.20 -14.10 -11.83
N GLY A 35 -12.69 -13.64 -12.99
CA GLY A 35 -11.84 -13.04 -14.01
C GLY A 35 -11.16 -11.75 -13.55
N HIS A 36 -10.09 -11.37 -14.25
CA HIS A 36 -9.25 -10.20 -13.94
C HIS A 36 -10.04 -8.90 -13.74
N LYS A 37 -11.13 -8.68 -14.49
CA LYS A 37 -12.00 -7.49 -14.33
C LYS A 37 -12.62 -7.40 -12.93
N ALA A 38 -13.05 -8.51 -12.35
CA ALA A 38 -13.64 -8.53 -11.01
C ALA A 38 -12.59 -8.24 -9.94
N ILE A 39 -11.38 -8.80 -10.10
CA ILE A 39 -10.24 -8.51 -9.22
C ILE A 39 -9.85 -7.04 -9.32
N TYR A 40 -9.79 -6.48 -10.53
CA TYR A 40 -9.49 -5.06 -10.73
C TYR A 40 -10.51 -4.16 -10.04
N MET A 41 -11.81 -4.44 -10.18
CA MET A 41 -12.86 -3.71 -9.47
C MET A 41 -12.73 -3.83 -7.94
N LEU A 42 -12.33 -5.00 -7.43
CA LEU A 42 -12.07 -5.19 -6.00
C LEU A 42 -10.93 -4.27 -5.52
N LEU A 43 -9.85 -4.14 -6.29
CA LEU A 43 -8.74 -3.24 -5.99
C LEU A 43 -9.17 -1.76 -6.03
N VAL A 44 -9.99 -1.37 -7.01
CA VAL A 44 -10.54 -0.01 -7.08
C VAL A 44 -11.38 0.33 -5.84
N ASN A 45 -12.21 -0.62 -5.39
CA ASN A 45 -12.99 -0.43 -4.16
C ASN A 45 -12.09 -0.33 -2.94
N ALA A 46 -11.04 -1.15 -2.86
CA ALA A 46 -10.06 -1.06 -1.79
C ALA A 46 -9.43 0.34 -1.72
N VAL A 47 -8.99 0.90 -2.85
CA VAL A 47 -8.44 2.27 -2.91
C VAL A 47 -9.44 3.29 -2.39
N LYS A 48 -10.69 3.20 -2.80
CA LYS A 48 -11.74 4.13 -2.33
C LYS A 48 -11.93 4.05 -0.81
N ASP A 49 -12.02 2.86 -0.25
CA ASP A 49 -12.26 2.68 1.18
C ASP A 49 -11.07 3.16 2.03
N PHE A 50 -9.84 2.89 1.59
CA PHE A 50 -8.66 3.38 2.31
C PHE A 50 -8.52 4.91 2.26
N ASN A 51 -8.94 5.55 1.17
CA ASN A 51 -8.94 7.00 1.06
C ASN A 51 -9.95 7.68 2.00
N GLN A 52 -10.91 6.92 2.55
CA GLN A 52 -11.90 7.42 3.51
C GLN A 52 -11.45 7.27 4.97
N ILE A 53 -10.32 6.61 5.24
CA ILE A 53 -9.81 6.43 6.60
C ILE A 53 -9.40 7.78 7.19
N GLU A 54 -9.83 8.04 8.43
CA GLU A 54 -9.42 9.24 9.16
C GLU A 54 -7.94 9.16 9.53
N ILE A 55 -7.17 10.16 9.10
CA ILE A 55 -5.73 10.26 9.31
C ILE A 55 -5.37 11.39 10.28
N LEU A 56 -4.27 11.22 10.99
CA LEU A 56 -3.61 12.27 11.76
C LEU A 56 -2.91 13.24 10.80
N ASN A 57 -3.11 14.54 11.01
CA ASN A 57 -2.37 15.57 10.30
C ASN A 57 -0.99 15.75 10.95
N LYS A 58 -0.07 14.81 10.66
CA LYS A 58 1.31 14.82 11.12
C LYS A 58 2.26 14.57 9.95
N ASP A 59 3.46 15.12 10.04
CA ASP A 59 4.53 14.76 9.13
C ASP A 59 4.92 13.30 9.36
N CYS A 60 4.87 12.50 8.29
CA CYS A 60 5.25 11.09 8.32
C CYS A 60 6.60 10.95 7.63
N LEU A 61 7.59 10.45 8.38
CA LEU A 61 8.89 10.15 7.80
C LEU A 61 8.74 9.00 6.81
N GLN A 62 9.30 9.16 5.62
CA GLN A 62 9.33 8.14 4.58
C GLN A 62 10.71 7.53 4.48
N ILE A 63 10.81 6.20 4.52
CA ILE A 63 12.09 5.47 4.40
C ILE A 63 12.03 4.53 3.19
N GLY A 64 12.99 4.69 2.29
CA GLY A 64 13.16 3.81 1.12
C GLY A 64 13.73 2.46 1.52
N VAL A 65 13.06 1.38 1.12
CA VAL A 65 13.50 0.00 1.39
C VAL A 65 14.18 -0.55 0.15
N VAL A 66 15.49 -0.81 0.27
CA VAL A 66 16.35 -1.35 -0.79
C VAL A 66 16.70 -2.81 -0.49
N GLY A 67 16.81 -3.62 -1.54
CA GLY A 67 17.11 -5.05 -1.42
C GLY A 67 16.68 -5.83 -2.66
N GLU A 68 16.87 -7.15 -2.60
CA GLU A 68 16.38 -8.09 -3.60
C GLU A 68 14.85 -8.23 -3.51
N ILE A 69 14.15 -8.45 -4.64
CA ILE A 69 12.67 -8.50 -4.70
C ILE A 69 12.12 -9.52 -3.70
N TYR A 70 12.70 -10.72 -3.67
CA TYR A 70 12.25 -11.78 -2.76
C TYR A 70 12.40 -11.42 -1.29
N VAL A 71 13.42 -10.65 -0.93
CA VAL A 71 13.63 -10.21 0.46
C VAL A 71 12.68 -9.07 0.82
N LYS A 72 12.53 -8.08 -0.08
CA LYS A 72 11.74 -6.87 0.19
C LYS A 72 10.26 -7.14 0.48
N TYR A 73 9.64 -8.03 -0.30
CA TYR A 73 8.21 -8.31 -0.20
C TYR A 73 7.86 -9.49 0.71
N ASN A 74 8.86 -10.21 1.22
CA ASN A 74 8.65 -11.29 2.16
C ASN A 74 8.93 -10.79 3.59
N ASN A 75 7.88 -10.71 4.40
CA ASN A 75 7.96 -10.21 5.77
C ASN A 75 8.90 -11.03 6.66
N PHE A 76 9.01 -12.34 6.41
CA PHE A 76 9.96 -13.18 7.14
C PHE A 76 11.40 -12.92 6.66
N ALA A 77 11.61 -12.81 5.35
CA ALA A 77 12.94 -12.58 4.79
C ALA A 77 13.53 -11.20 5.13
N ASN A 78 12.67 -10.18 5.29
CA ASN A 78 13.08 -8.85 5.74
C ASN A 78 13.09 -8.67 7.27
N GLN A 79 12.96 -9.75 8.04
CA GLN A 79 12.94 -9.75 9.51
C GLN A 79 11.85 -8.83 10.11
N GLN A 80 10.70 -8.73 9.45
CA GLN A 80 9.58 -7.89 9.86
C GLN A 80 9.91 -6.39 10.00
N SER A 81 11.02 -5.95 9.38
CA SER A 81 11.49 -4.57 9.46
C SER A 81 10.47 -3.56 8.94
N ILE A 82 9.66 -3.96 7.95
CA ILE A 82 8.62 -3.12 7.36
C ILE A 82 7.49 -2.86 8.36
N ASP A 83 7.02 -3.91 9.03
CA ASP A 83 5.96 -3.78 10.03
C ASP A 83 6.47 -2.95 11.22
N TRP A 84 7.73 -3.15 11.63
CA TRP A 84 8.35 -2.33 12.67
C TRP A 84 8.40 -0.84 12.30
N LEU A 85 8.75 -0.49 11.05
CA LEU A 85 8.73 0.89 10.58
C LEU A 85 7.33 1.50 10.66
N VAL A 86 6.32 0.75 10.22
CA VAL A 86 4.91 1.17 10.30
C VAL A 86 4.48 1.40 11.75
N ASP A 87 4.91 0.53 12.67
CA ASP A 87 4.64 0.66 14.11
C ASP A 87 5.26 1.92 14.72
N GLN A 88 6.43 2.35 14.21
CA GLN A 88 7.05 3.62 14.59
C GLN A 88 6.37 4.84 13.94
N GLY A 89 5.35 4.65 13.11
CA GLY A 89 4.69 5.74 12.38
C GLY A 89 5.50 6.25 11.19
N ILE A 90 6.41 5.42 10.66
CA ILE A 90 7.23 5.69 9.48
C ILE A 90 6.59 4.97 8.29
N GLU A 91 6.50 5.65 7.15
CA GLU A 91 6.03 5.08 5.90
C GLU A 91 7.17 4.38 5.15
N PRO A 92 7.12 3.04 4.99
CA PRO A 92 8.09 2.33 4.17
C PRO A 92 7.75 2.49 2.68
N VAL A 93 8.66 3.08 1.92
CA VAL A 93 8.57 3.21 0.46
C VAL A 93 9.36 2.06 -0.16
N ILE A 94 8.67 1.04 -0.64
CA ILE A 94 9.32 -0.14 -1.24
C ILE A 94 9.77 0.20 -2.66
N LEU A 95 11.08 0.28 -2.86
CA LEU A 95 11.66 0.71 -4.13
C LEU A 95 11.76 -0.46 -5.12
N PRO A 96 11.26 -0.31 -6.37
CA PRO A 96 11.46 -1.32 -7.41
C PRO A 96 12.95 -1.46 -7.75
N LYS A 97 13.32 -2.65 -8.27
CA LYS A 97 14.72 -3.10 -8.45
C LYS A 97 15.54 -2.23 -9.42
N SER A 98 14.90 -1.44 -10.28
CA SER A 98 15.58 -0.54 -11.21
C SER A 98 15.68 0.87 -10.62
N ILE A 99 16.88 1.23 -10.16
CA ILE A 99 17.27 2.62 -9.80
C ILE A 99 17.11 3.59 -11.00
N GLY A 100 16.90 3.08 -12.22
CA GLY A 100 16.82 3.89 -13.45
C GLY A 100 15.51 4.61 -13.74
N ASN A 101 14.48 4.51 -12.89
CA ASN A 101 13.18 5.17 -13.15
C ASN A 101 12.79 6.12 -12.02
N TYR A 102 13.51 7.25 -11.95
CA TYR A 102 13.27 8.35 -11.01
C TYR A 102 11.80 8.83 -10.99
N ASN A 103 11.05 8.65 -12.09
CA ASN A 103 9.65 9.03 -12.19
C ASN A 103 8.72 8.26 -11.24
N VAL A 104 9.05 7.00 -10.90
CA VAL A 104 8.29 6.23 -9.89
C VAL A 104 8.56 6.76 -8.48
N LEU A 105 9.75 7.34 -8.25
CA LEU A 105 10.08 8.02 -7.00
C LEU A 105 9.21 9.28 -6.87
N PHE A 106 9.22 10.17 -7.88
CA PHE A 106 8.47 11.44 -7.88
C PHE A 106 6.95 11.30 -7.82
N ASN A 107 6.37 10.26 -8.44
CA ASN A 107 4.92 10.07 -8.39
C ASN A 107 4.39 9.64 -7.01
N ASN A 108 5.25 9.14 -6.11
CA ASN A 108 4.90 8.94 -4.70
C ASN A 108 5.07 10.21 -3.84
N TYR A 109 5.78 11.24 -4.32
CA TYR A 109 5.98 12.50 -3.59
C TYR A 109 4.77 13.43 -3.63
N ASN A 110 3.86 13.29 -4.61
CA ASN A 110 2.62 14.05 -4.67
C ASN A 110 1.42 13.13 -4.51
N ARG A 111 0.85 13.12 -3.30
CA ARG A 111 -0.40 12.42 -2.92
C ARG A 111 -1.62 12.78 -3.80
N ILE A 112 -1.49 13.76 -4.70
CA ILE A 112 -2.53 14.30 -5.61
C ILE A 112 -2.49 13.63 -7.00
N TRP A 113 -1.33 13.18 -7.50
CA TRP A 113 -1.18 12.80 -8.92
C TRP A 113 -1.85 11.47 -9.32
N LEU A 114 -1.98 10.51 -8.40
CA LEU A 114 -2.65 9.23 -8.67
C LEU A 114 -4.18 9.38 -8.78
N TYR A 115 -4.76 10.47 -8.26
CA TYR A 115 -6.20 10.73 -8.33
C TYR A 115 -6.63 11.28 -9.69
N ASP A 116 -5.76 12.06 -10.35
CA ASP A 116 -6.08 12.75 -11.61
C ASP A 116 -5.89 11.88 -12.87
N ASN A 117 -5.08 10.81 -12.81
CA ASN A 117 -4.70 10.01 -13.99
C ASN A 117 -5.27 8.59 -14.05
N LEU A 118 -6.13 8.18 -13.12
CA LEU A 118 -6.90 6.92 -13.26
C LEU A 118 -8.16 7.08 -14.14
N ASN A 119 -8.40 8.27 -14.70
CA ASN A 119 -9.42 8.55 -15.71
C ASN A 119 -8.81 8.69 -17.11
N TYR A 120 -8.03 7.71 -17.56
CA TYR A 120 -7.73 7.57 -18.98
C TYR A 120 -8.14 6.19 -19.50
N SER A 121 -9.25 6.23 -20.25
CA SER A 121 -9.73 5.34 -21.32
C SER A 121 -10.00 3.87 -20.99
#